data_AF-A0A7G2N451-F1
#
_entry.id   AF-A0A7G2N451-F1
#
_cell.length_a   1.000
_cell.length_b   1.000
_cell.length_c   1.000
_cell.angle_alpha   90.00
_cell.angle_beta   90.00
_cell.angle_gamma   90.00
#
_symmetry.space_group_name_H-M   'P 1'
#
loop_
_entity.id
_entity.type
_entity.pdbx_description
1 polymer ?
#
loop_
_entity_poly.entity_id
_entity_poly.type
_entity_poly.pdbx_seq_one_letter_code
_entity_poly.pdbx_strand_id
1 'polypeptide(L)'
;MNQLEKEIVNDLYNQLAKRDTKSSELLDILDVLLKVNQKLDTEKNPERLINRLIQYIRITASTGKISFSSEEEKLTIQLSVIGQKAGLNGSYMADFSDKSQFYKFGEQVPTHNR
;
A
#
# COMPACT_ATOMS: atom_id res chain seq x y z
N MET A 1 14.84 4.64 -11.16
CA MET A 1 14.75 4.32 -9.71
C MET A 1 13.69 5.22 -9.12
N ASN A 2 12.70 4.64 -8.45
CA ASN A 2 11.57 5.35 -7.84
C ASN A 2 11.91 5.66 -6.37
N GLN A 3 13.02 6.39 -6.15
CA GLN A 3 13.67 6.50 -4.83
C GLN A 3 12.77 7.20 -3.80
N LEU A 4 12.14 8.31 -4.20
CA LEU A 4 11.22 9.06 -3.33
C LEU A 4 10.00 8.21 -2.96
N GLU A 5 9.42 7.50 -3.93
CA GLU A 5 8.29 6.61 -3.71
C GLU A 5 8.63 5.51 -2.70
N LYS A 6 9.82 4.92 -2.84
CA LYS A 6 10.31 3.88 -1.91
C LYS A 6 10.51 4.42 -0.50
N GLU A 7 11.09 5.60 -0.35
CA GLU A 7 11.30 6.24 0.95
C GLU A 7 9.96 6.44 1.67
N ILE A 8 8.95 7.01 0.99
CA ILE A 8 7.63 7.24 1.60
C ILE A 8 6.92 5.93 1.94
N VAL A 9 6.98 4.91 1.07
CA VAL A 9 6.39 3.59 1.34
C VAL A 9 7.08 2.92 2.54
N ASN A 10 8.41 2.99 2.61
CA ASN A 10 9.19 2.41 3.68
C ASN A 10 8.97 3.15 5.01
N ASP A 11 8.83 4.47 5.00
CA ASP A 11 8.52 5.26 6.18
C ASP A 11 7.14 4.91 6.73
N LEU A 12 6.13 4.77 5.86
CA LEU A 12 4.80 4.34 6.28
C LEU A 12 4.82 2.93 6.86
N TYR A 13 5.56 2.01 6.23
CA TYR A 13 5.77 0.66 6.77
C TYR A 13 6.39 0.74 8.17
N ASN A 14 7.47 1.51 8.35
CA ASN A 14 8.17 1.63 9.61
C ASN A 14 7.29 2.22 10.72
N GLN A 15 6.46 3.21 10.41
CA GLN A 15 5.53 3.78 11.39
C GLN A 15 4.47 2.76 11.82
N LEU A 16 3.83 2.09 10.86
CA LEU A 16 2.82 1.08 11.15
C LEU A 16 3.39 -0.16 11.86
N ALA A 17 4.63 -0.55 11.54
CA ALA A 17 5.30 -1.71 12.13
C ALA A 17 5.64 -1.51 13.61
N LYS A 18 5.84 -0.26 14.05
CA LYS A 18 6.12 0.10 15.45
C LYS A 18 4.92 -0.06 16.39
N ARG A 19 3.70 -0.16 15.85
CA ARG A 19 2.49 -0.31 16.68
C ARG A 19 2.52 -1.62 17.47
N ASP A 20 2.23 -1.56 18.76
CA ASP A 20 2.28 -2.74 19.65
C ASP A 20 1.25 -3.80 19.25
N THR A 21 0.00 -3.37 18.99
CA THR A 21 -1.10 -4.26 18.58
C THR A 21 -1.33 -4.15 17.09
N LYS A 22 -1.36 -5.30 16.40
CA LYS A 22 -1.64 -5.38 14.97
C LYS A 22 -2.82 -6.31 14.70
N SER A 23 -3.88 -5.75 14.12
CA SER A 23 -4.98 -6.55 13.57
C SER A 23 -4.54 -7.25 12.28
N SER A 24 -5.31 -8.23 11.84
CA SER A 24 -5.11 -8.93 10.57
C SER A 24 -5.07 -7.94 9.39
N GLU A 25 -5.93 -6.92 9.40
CA GLU A 25 -5.94 -5.84 8.40
C GLU A 25 -4.68 -4.97 8.43
N LEU A 26 -4.10 -4.71 9.63
CA LEU A 26 -2.85 -3.95 9.72
C LEU A 26 -1.67 -4.78 9.20
N LEU A 27 -1.65 -6.08 9.50
CA LEU A 27 -0.65 -7.01 8.98
C LEU A 27 -0.76 -7.13 7.45
N ASP A 28 -1.98 -7.17 6.91
CA ASP A 28 -2.24 -7.15 5.48
C ASP A 28 -1.70 -5.89 4.79
N ILE A 29 -1.91 -4.71 5.40
CA ILE A 29 -1.34 -3.45 4.93
C ILE A 29 0.20 -3.50 4.95
N LEU A 30 0.81 -4.01 6.02
CA LEU A 30 2.27 -4.12 6.14
C LEU A 30 2.87 -5.03 5.06
N ASP A 31 2.25 -6.16 4.78
CA ASP A 31 2.70 -7.07 3.72
C ASP A 31 2.66 -6.41 2.34
N VAL A 32 1.58 -5.68 2.05
CA VAL A 32 1.43 -4.97 0.78
C VAL A 32 2.43 -3.82 0.67
N LEU A 33 2.68 -3.06 1.74
CA LEU A 33 3.72 -2.02 1.77
C LEU A 33 5.11 -2.60 1.48
N LEU A 34 5.47 -3.70 2.16
CA LEU A 34 6.74 -4.39 1.92
C LEU A 34 6.84 -4.86 0.47
N LYS A 35 5.77 -5.45 -0.07
CA LYS A 35 5.75 -5.96 -1.43
C LYS A 35 5.84 -4.87 -2.48
N VAL A 36 5.17 -3.74 -2.26
CA VAL A 36 5.26 -2.56 -3.14
C VAL A 36 6.66 -1.96 -3.10
N ASN A 37 7.28 -1.86 -1.92
CA ASN A 37 8.65 -1.37 -1.79
C ASN A 37 9.65 -2.17 -2.64
N GLN A 38 9.53 -3.50 -2.66
CA GLN A 38 10.34 -4.38 -3.52
C GLN A 38 10.03 -4.17 -5.02
N LYS A 39 8.76 -4.02 -5.38
CA LYS A 39 8.36 -3.85 -6.79
C LYS A 39 8.83 -2.51 -7.36
N LEU A 40 8.87 -1.45 -6.54
CA LEU A 40 9.29 -0.11 -6.95
C LEU A 40 10.74 -0.05 -7.48
N ASP A 41 11.59 -1.04 -7.17
CA ASP A 41 12.94 -1.13 -7.74
C ASP A 41 12.95 -1.28 -9.26
N THR A 42 11.90 -1.89 -9.82
CA THR A 42 11.83 -2.28 -11.23
C THR A 42 10.58 -1.78 -11.95
N GLU A 43 9.64 -1.17 -11.22
CA GLU A 43 8.38 -0.69 -11.79
C GLU A 43 8.60 0.52 -12.71
N LYS A 44 8.07 0.43 -13.92
CA LYS A 44 8.17 1.49 -14.95
C LYS A 44 7.12 2.57 -14.77
N ASN A 45 5.98 2.23 -14.16
CA ASN A 45 4.86 3.15 -13.91
C ASN A 45 4.50 3.14 -12.41
N PRO A 46 5.36 3.73 -11.55
CA PRO A 46 5.19 3.67 -10.09
C PRO A 46 3.85 4.26 -9.62
N GLU A 47 3.33 5.28 -10.30
CA GLU A 47 2.07 5.94 -9.95
C GLU A 47 0.91 4.95 -9.97
N ARG A 48 0.88 4.03 -10.95
CA ARG A 48 -0.19 3.02 -11.07
C ARG A 48 -0.07 1.96 -9.97
N LEU A 49 1.13 1.61 -9.55
CA LEU A 49 1.34 0.70 -8.43
C LEU A 49 0.94 1.36 -7.10
N ILE A 50 1.29 2.62 -6.91
CA ILE A 50 0.98 3.41 -5.71
C ILE A 50 -0.52 3.72 -5.60
N ASN A 51 -1.20 3.99 -6.72
CA ASN A 51 -2.66 4.14 -6.72
C ASN A 51 -3.35 2.87 -6.17
N ARG A 52 -2.97 1.69 -6.68
CA ARG A 52 -3.47 0.41 -6.17
C ARG A 52 -3.18 0.24 -4.67
N LEU A 53 -1.95 0.55 -4.24
CA LEU A 53 -1.56 0.52 -2.83
C LEU A 53 -2.51 1.37 -1.97
N ILE A 54 -2.74 2.63 -2.36
CA ILE A 54 -3.56 3.56 -1.55
C ILE A 54 -5.01 3.14 -1.50
N GLN A 55 -5.57 2.65 -2.60
CA GLN A 55 -6.93 2.12 -2.62
C GLN A 55 -7.07 0.89 -1.72
N TYR A 56 -6.08 -0.01 -1.75
CA TYR A 56 -6.03 -1.17 -0.86
C TYR A 56 -5.93 -0.77 0.62
N ILE A 57 -5.03 0.17 0.95
CA ILE A 57 -4.90 0.71 2.32
C ILE A 57 -6.21 1.31 2.79
N ARG A 58 -6.87 2.13 1.97
CA ARG A 58 -8.14 2.79 2.32
C ARG A 58 -9.24 1.78 2.64
N ILE A 59 -9.40 0.76 1.79
CA ILE A 59 -10.41 -0.28 1.99
C ILE A 59 -10.08 -1.09 3.25
N THR A 60 -8.86 -1.59 3.34
CA THR A 60 -8.41 -2.49 4.43
C THR A 60 -8.43 -1.79 5.78
N ALA A 61 -8.00 -0.53 5.84
CA ALA A 61 -8.08 0.29 7.06
C ALA A 61 -9.53 0.56 7.47
N SER A 62 -10.42 0.82 6.51
CA SER A 62 -11.85 0.99 6.80
C SER A 62 -12.48 -0.30 7.33
N THR A 63 -12.17 -1.46 6.74
CA THR A 63 -12.64 -2.77 7.21
C THR A 63 -12.15 -3.07 8.62
N GLY A 64 -10.86 -2.86 8.88
CA GLY A 64 -10.23 -3.12 10.18
C GLY A 64 -10.46 -2.03 11.22
N LYS A 65 -11.21 -0.97 10.90
CA LYS A 65 -11.42 0.22 11.75
C LYS A 65 -10.10 0.82 12.26
N ILE A 66 -9.09 0.85 11.41
CA ILE A 66 -7.75 1.34 11.73
C ILE A 66 -7.75 2.87 11.65
N SER A 67 -7.46 3.53 12.77
CA SER A 67 -7.17 4.97 12.79
C SER A 67 -5.67 5.21 12.55
N PHE A 68 -5.37 6.19 11.70
CA PHE A 68 -4.00 6.67 11.47
C PHE A 68 -3.71 7.85 12.39
N SER A 69 -2.46 7.91 12.89
CA SER A 69 -1.88 9.09 13.50
C SER A 69 -1.62 10.16 12.44
N SER A 70 -1.38 11.39 12.87
CA SER A 70 -1.09 12.50 11.95
C SER A 70 0.14 12.25 11.06
N GLU A 71 1.13 11.49 11.55
CA GLU A 71 2.32 11.16 10.76
C GLU A 71 2.01 10.12 9.66
N GLU A 72 1.28 9.07 10.00
CA GLU A 72 0.85 8.04 9.02
C GLU A 72 -0.12 8.63 7.98
N GLU A 73 -1.02 9.52 8.42
CA GLU A 73 -1.92 10.23 7.53
C GLU A 73 -1.15 11.13 6.54
N LYS A 74 -0.13 11.85 7.01
CA LYS A 74 0.74 12.64 6.12
C LYS A 74 1.40 11.79 5.04
N LEU A 75 1.92 10.61 5.41
CA LEU A 75 2.57 9.69 4.46
C LEU A 75 1.56 9.12 3.45
N THR A 76 0.38 8.72 3.90
CA THR A 76 -0.70 8.27 2.99
C THR A 76 -1.18 9.36 2.05
N ILE A 77 -1.24 10.63 2.48
CA ILE A 77 -1.54 11.78 1.62
C ILE A 77 -0.46 11.96 0.55
N GLN A 78 0.82 11.89 0.92
CA GLN A 78 1.92 12.01 -0.05
C GLN A 78 1.85 10.92 -1.13
N LEU A 79 1.63 9.67 -0.73
CA LEU A 79 1.42 8.56 -1.65
C LEU A 79 0.17 8.76 -2.52
N SER A 80 -0.91 9.32 -1.96
CA SER A 80 -2.12 9.65 -2.72
C SER A 80 -1.88 10.69 -3.81
N VAL A 81 -1.04 11.70 -3.56
CA VAL A 81 -0.64 12.70 -4.58
C VAL A 81 0.13 12.03 -5.72
N ILE A 82 1.03 11.09 -5.40
CA ILE A 82 1.77 10.34 -6.41
C ILE A 82 0.83 9.42 -7.20
N GLY A 83 -0.04 8.67 -6.52
CA GLY A 83 -1.00 7.75 -7.15
C GLY A 83 -2.01 8.44 -8.05
N GLN A 84 -2.44 9.66 -7.73
CA GLN A 84 -3.37 10.44 -8.55
C GLN A 84 -2.82 10.77 -9.94
N LYS A 85 -1.50 10.86 -10.11
CA LYS A 85 -0.88 11.02 -11.43
C LYS A 85 -1.22 9.85 -12.38
N ALA A 86 -1.55 8.67 -11.86
CA ALA A 86 -2.03 7.55 -12.67
C ALA A 86 -3.45 7.77 -13.20
N GLY A 87 -4.30 8.50 -12.47
CA GLY A 87 -5.70 8.78 -12.85
C GLY A 87 -5.83 9.73 -14.04
N LEU A 88 -4.80 10.55 -14.31
CA LEU A 88 -4.70 11.34 -15.54
C LEU A 88 -4.47 10.45 -16.78
N ASN A 89 -4.04 9.19 -16.59
CA ASN A 89 -3.61 8.29 -17.66
C ASN A 89 -4.52 7.07 -17.88
N GLY A 90 -5.69 6.98 -17.23
CA GLY A 90 -6.70 5.95 -17.55
C GLY A 90 -7.77 5.69 -16.47
N SER A 91 -9.02 5.49 -16.91
CA SER A 91 -10.13 5.03 -16.07
C SER A 91 -9.88 3.63 -15.52
N TYR A 92 -9.75 3.46 -14.21
CA TYR A 92 -9.49 2.16 -13.58
C TYR A 92 -10.71 1.64 -12.80
N MET A 93 -11.33 0.59 -13.34
CA MET A 93 -12.30 -0.29 -12.66
C MET A 93 -11.55 -1.57 -12.25
N ALA A 94 -10.96 -1.57 -11.06
CA ALA A 94 -10.32 -2.76 -10.49
C ALA A 94 -10.86 -3.03 -9.09
N ASP A 95 -10.91 -4.31 -8.69
CA ASP A 95 -11.12 -4.66 -7.30
C ASP A 95 -9.83 -4.35 -6.51
N PHE A 96 -9.87 -3.25 -5.76
CA PHE A 96 -8.75 -2.80 -4.96
C PHE A 96 -8.69 -3.47 -3.58
N SER A 97 -9.61 -4.37 -3.25
CA SER A 97 -9.62 -5.09 -1.98
C SER A 97 -8.80 -6.39 -1.99
N ASP A 98 -8.47 -6.91 -3.17
CA ASP A 98 -7.73 -8.16 -3.29
C ASP A 98 -6.21 -7.96 -3.08
N LYS A 99 -5.67 -8.54 -2.01
CA LYS A 99 -4.23 -8.51 -1.68
C LYS A 99 -3.37 -9.17 -2.76
N SER A 100 -3.90 -10.18 -3.46
CA SER A 100 -3.15 -10.98 -4.43
C SER A 100 -2.64 -10.17 -5.63
N GLN A 101 -3.28 -9.02 -5.93
CA GLN A 101 -2.88 -8.13 -7.02
C GLN A 101 -1.46 -7.57 -6.88
N PHE A 102 -0.88 -7.60 -5.67
CA PHE A 102 0.48 -7.17 -5.38
C PHE A 102 1.52 -8.29 -5.51
N TYR A 103 1.12 -9.52 -5.78
CA TYR A 103 2.00 -10.68 -5.85
C TYR A 103 2.12 -11.19 -7.29
N LYS A 104 3.16 -11.97 -7.59
CA LYS A 104 3.28 -12.64 -8.89
C LYS A 104 2.48 -13.94 -8.87
N PHE A 105 2.12 -14.44 -10.04
CA PHE A 105 1.51 -15.77 -10.16
C PHE A 105 2.44 -16.83 -9.54
N GLY A 106 1.88 -17.68 -8.67
CA GLY A 106 2.62 -18.72 -7.95
C GLY A 106 3.41 -18.23 -6.73
N GLU A 107 3.41 -16.93 -6.43
CA GLU A 107 4.00 -16.41 -5.20
C GLU A 107 3.04 -16.63 -4.02
N GLN A 108 3.59 -17.02 -2.86
CA GLN A 108 2.80 -17.18 -1.64
C GLN A 108 2.30 -15.81 -1.16
N VAL A 109 0.98 -15.66 -1.10
CA VAL A 109 0.33 -14.48 -0.50
C VAL A 109 0.16 -14.76 1.01
N PRO A 110 0.72 -13.94 1.90
CA PRO A 110 0.52 -14.13 3.34
C PRO A 110 -0.96 -13.96 3.69
N THR A 111 -1.47 -14.82 4.57
CA THR A 111 -2.84 -14.78 5.07
C THR A 111 -2.81 -14.61 6.59
N HIS A 112 -3.50 -13.59 7.08
CA HIS A 112 -3.68 -13.38 8.52
C HIS A 112 -5.12 -13.77 8.87
N ASN A 113 -5.30 -14.82 9.67
CA ASN A 113 -6.63 -15.30 10.05
C ASN A 113 -7.39 -14.18 10.77
N ARG A 114 -8.67 -13.99 10.40
CA ARG A 114 -9.60 -13.08 11.07
C ARG A 114 -10.32 -13.77 12.22
#